data_AF-A0A4R4H312-F1
#
_entry.id   AF-A0A4R4H312-F1
#
_cell.length_a   1.000
_cell.length_b   1.000
_cell.length_c   1.000
_cell.angle_alpha   90.00
_cell.angle_beta   90.00
_cell.angle_gamma   90.00
#
_symmetry.space_group_name_H-M   'P 1'
#
loop_
_entity.id
_entity.type
_entity.pdbx_description
1 polymer ?
#
loop_
_entity_poly.entity_id
_entity_poly.type
_entity_poly.pdbx_seq_one_letter_code
_entity_poly.pdbx_strand_id
1 'polypeptide(L)' 'MISLLGKLIYPNLENGIVIPSDKEKMIALANKYIEKENVDALILACTELPLAIKPEDVNVPIVNTTQVHINAIYQYAIR' A
#
# COMPACT_ATOMS: atom_id res chain seq x y z
N MET A 1 -11.67 -0.25 -11.04
CA MET A 1 -10.37 -0.18 -10.34
C MET A 1 -10.54 -0.43 -8.84
N ILE A 2 -11.36 0.36 -8.12
CA ILE A 2 -11.65 0.16 -6.69
C ILE A 2 -12.19 -1.26 -6.40
N SER A 3 -13.10 -1.77 -7.25
CA SER A 3 -13.67 -3.12 -7.12
C SER A 3 -12.65 -4.25 -7.32
N LEU A 4 -11.51 -4.01 -7.95
CA LEU A 4 -10.46 -5.01 -8.15
C LEU A 4 -9.55 -5.07 -6.92
N LEU A 5 -9.08 -3.91 -6.45
CA LEU A 5 -8.22 -3.84 -5.26
C LEU A 5 -8.96 -4.33 -4.01
N GLY A 6 -10.24 -3.98 -3.87
CA GLY A 6 -11.07 -4.48 -2.77
C GLY A 6 -11.14 -6.02 -2.69
N LYS A 7 -11.16 -6.72 -3.83
CA LYS A 7 -11.14 -8.20 -3.86
C LYS A 7 -9.79 -8.81 -3.49
N LEU A 8 -8.72 -8.03 -3.52
CA LEU A 8 -7.40 -8.47 -3.09
C LEU A 8 -7.19 -8.19 -1.59
N ILE A 9 -7.91 -7.20 -1.05
CA ILE A 9 -7.95 -6.93 0.38
C ILE A 9 -8.83 -7.98 1.08
N TYR A 10 -10.09 -8.10 0.67
CA TYR A 10 -11.05 -9.00 1.30
C TYR A 10 -11.11 -10.39 0.63
N PRO A 11 -11.23 -11.51 1.37
CA PRO A 11 -11.39 -11.59 2.83
C PRO A 11 -10.09 -11.92 3.61
N ASN A 12 -8.93 -11.81 2.97
CA ASN A 12 -7.68 -12.35 3.54
C ASN A 12 -6.83 -11.27 4.22
N LEU A 13 -6.55 -10.17 3.51
CA LEU A 13 -5.58 -9.18 3.95
C LEU A 13 -6.08 -8.38 5.16
N GLU A 14 -7.38 -8.13 5.28
CA GLU A 14 -7.97 -7.49 6.46
C GLU A 14 -7.85 -8.37 7.72
N ASN A 15 -7.78 -9.69 7.53
CA ASN A 15 -7.50 -10.66 8.60
C ASN A 15 -5.99 -10.88 8.82
N GLY A 16 -5.14 -10.08 8.18
CA GLY A 16 -3.68 -10.18 8.26
C GLY A 16 -3.07 -11.33 7.46
N ILE A 17 -3.85 -12.00 6.61
CA ILE A 17 -3.41 -13.14 5.81
C ILE A 17 -2.93 -12.64 4.44
N VAL A 18 -1.62 -12.72 4.20
CA VAL A 18 -1.02 -12.36 2.92
C VAL A 18 -1.00 -13.58 2.00
N ILE A 19 -1.88 -13.59 0.99
CA ILE A 19 -1.87 -14.61 -0.06
C ILE A 19 -0.82 -14.23 -1.11
N PRO A 20 0.20 -15.09 -1.39
CA PRO A 20 1.28 -14.73 -2.32
C PRO A 20 0.80 -14.30 -3.71
N SER A 21 -0.16 -15.02 -4.28
CA SER A 21 -0.68 -14.71 -5.62
C SER A 21 -1.51 -13.41 -5.65
N ASP A 22 -2.12 -13.01 -4.54
CA ASP A 22 -2.83 -11.73 -4.45
C ASP A 22 -1.86 -10.57 -4.23
N LYS A 23 -0.80 -10.78 -3.43
CA LYS A 23 0.33 -9.86 -3.32
C LYS A 23 0.94 -9.56 -4.71
N GLU A 24 1.24 -10.60 -5.49
CA GLU A 24 1.76 -10.45 -6.85
C GLU A 24 0.83 -9.63 -7.76
N LYS A 25 -0.49 -9.86 -7.69
CA LYS A 25 -1.48 -9.06 -8.44
C LYS A 25 -1.48 -7.60 -8.01
N MET A 26 -1.36 -7.32 -6.70
CA MET A 26 -1.27 -5.94 -6.20
C MET A 26 0.00 -5.24 -6.70
N ILE A 27 1.15 -5.93 -6.67
CA ILE A 27 2.43 -5.39 -7.17
C ILE A 27 2.34 -5.12 -8.67
N ALA A 28 1.83 -6.07 -9.45
CA ALA A 28 1.66 -5.92 -10.89
C ALA A 28 0.73 -4.73 -11.21
N LEU A 29 -0.33 -4.54 -10.43
CA LEU A 29 -1.23 -3.39 -10.58
C LEU A 29 -0.52 -2.07 -10.26
N ALA A 30 0.27 -2.03 -9.17
CA ALA A 30 1.04 -0.85 -8.79
C ALA A 30 2.06 -0.49 -9.87
N ASN A 31 2.93 -1.43 -10.28
CA ASN A 31 3.96 -1.20 -11.29
C ASN A 31 3.36 -0.78 -12.65
N LYS A 32 2.22 -1.36 -13.05
CA LYS A 32 1.49 -0.92 -14.25
C LYS A 32 1.14 0.57 -14.21
N TYR A 33 0.65 1.10 -13.09
CA TYR A 33 0.30 2.51 -12.99
C TYR A 33 1.51 3.41 -12.77
N ILE A 34 2.53 2.91 -12.07
CA ILE A 34 3.81 3.61 -11.92
C ILE A 34 4.41 3.91 -13.28
N GLU A 35 4.50 2.91 -14.15
CA GLU A 35 5.04 3.05 -15.50
C GLU A 35 4.12 3.89 -16.41
N LYS A 36 2.81 3.61 -16.38
CA LYS A 36 1.84 4.25 -17.28
C LYS A 36 1.67 5.74 -17.01
N GLU A 37 1.68 6.15 -15.75
CA GLU A 37 1.41 7.53 -15.34
C GLU A 37 2.69 8.29 -14.95
N ASN A 38 3.86 7.62 -14.98
CA ASN A 38 5.16 8.18 -14.59
C ASN A 38 5.10 8.86 -13.21
N VAL A 39 4.61 8.13 -12.21
CA VAL A 39 4.39 8.67 -10.86
C VAL A 39 5.69 8.70 -10.05
N ASP A 40 5.84 9.70 -9.19
CA ASP A 40 7.02 9.85 -8.33
C ASP A 40 6.95 9.03 -7.03
N ALA A 41 5.75 8.56 -6.62
CA ALA A 41 5.55 7.81 -5.39
C ALA A 41 4.26 6.97 -5.41
N LEU A 42 4.24 5.92 -4.59
CA LEU A 42 3.07 5.07 -4.33
C LEU A 42 2.51 5.35 -2.93
N ILE A 43 1.25 5.78 -2.85
CA ILE A 43 0.55 5.97 -1.57
C ILE A 43 -0.16 4.67 -1.16
N LEU A 44 0.17 4.15 0.02
CA LEU A 44 -0.58 3.06 0.65
C LEU A 44 -1.66 3.68 1.54
N ALA A 45 -2.84 3.87 0.98
CA ALA A 45 -3.93 4.63 1.61
C ALA A 45 -4.80 3.82 2.60
N CYS A 46 -4.76 2.49 2.53
CA CYS A 46 -5.46 1.62 3.47
C CYS A 46 -4.45 0.99 4.43
N THR A 47 -4.86 0.76 5.67
CA THR A 47 -3.99 0.25 6.74
C THR A 47 -3.49 -1.17 6.50
N GLU A 48 -4.16 -1.93 5.64
CA GLU A 48 -3.85 -3.32 5.28
C GLU A 48 -2.78 -3.43 4.20
N LEU A 49 -2.70 -2.45 3.28
CA LEU A 49 -1.78 -2.51 2.13
C LEU A 49 -0.30 -2.63 2.52
N PRO A 50 0.19 -1.98 3.62
CA PRO A 50 1.54 -2.20 4.12
C PRO A 50 1.85 -3.64 4.55
N LEU A 51 0.86 -4.51 4.75
CA LEU A 51 1.08 -5.94 5.02
C LEU A 51 1.53 -6.68 3.76
N ALA A 52 0.97 -6.33 2.60
CA ALA A 52 1.25 -6.97 1.32
C ALA A 52 2.42 -6.32 0.55
N ILE A 53 2.40 -5.00 0.39
CA ILE A 53 3.37 -4.26 -0.44
C ILE A 53 4.48 -3.68 0.43
N LYS A 54 5.72 -3.96 0.06
CA LYS A 54 6.95 -3.49 0.71
C LYS A 54 7.78 -2.60 -0.21
N PRO A 55 8.69 -1.77 0.32
CA PRO A 55 9.53 -0.89 -0.49
C PRO A 55 10.32 -1.61 -1.59
N GLU A 56 10.76 -2.84 -1.33
CA GLU A 56 11.48 -3.68 -2.30
C GLU A 56 10.61 -4.19 -3.47
N ASP A 57 9.29 -4.08 -3.39
CA ASP A 57 8.38 -4.57 -4.43
C ASP A 57 8.17 -3.56 -5.60
N VAL A 58 8.60 -2.30 -5.44
CA VAL A 58 8.39 -1.21 -6.41
C VAL A 58 9.62 -0.29 -6.52
N ASN A 59 9.78 0.39 -7.65
CA ASN A 59 10.94 1.26 -7.91
C ASN A 59 10.72 2.74 -7.56
N VAL A 60 9.61 3.08 -6.91
CA VAL A 60 9.30 4.44 -6.46
C VAL A 60 9.10 4.47 -4.94
N PRO A 61 9.39 5.59 -4.27
CA PRO A 61 9.12 5.76 -2.85
C PRO A 61 7.68 5.38 -2.46
N ILE A 62 7.56 4.68 -1.32
CA ILE A 62 6.26 4.37 -0.72
C ILE A 62 5.93 5.39 0.37
N VAL A 63 4.71 5.90 0.35
CA VAL A 63 4.12 6.70 1.42
C VAL A 63 3.10 5.84 2.17
N ASN A 64 3.48 5.35 3.35
CA ASN A 64 2.57 4.69 4.28
C ASN A 64 1.80 5.77 5.06
N THR A 65 0.51 5.98 4.73
CA THR A 65 -0.30 7.04 5.33
C THR A 65 -0.46 6.85 6.84
N THR A 66 -0.60 5.61 7.31
CA THR A 66 -0.66 5.29 8.74
C THR A 66 0.57 5.80 9.47
N GLN A 67 1.77 5.55 8.94
CA GLN A 67 3.01 5.99 9.57
C GLN A 67 3.14 7.53 9.56
N VAL A 68 2.78 8.17 8.44
CA VAL A 68 2.76 9.64 8.34
C VAL A 68 1.82 10.25 9.38
N HIS A 69 0.62 9.69 9.53
CA HIS A 69 -0.36 10.15 10.52
C HIS A 69 0.14 9.93 11.96
N ILE A 70 0.68 8.76 12.28
CA ILE A 70 1.24 8.48 13.61
C ILE A 70 2.35 9.47 13.95
N ASN A 71 3.27 9.72 13.01
CA ASN A 71 4.35 10.68 13.21
C ASN A 71 3.81 12.09 13.48
N ALA A 72 2.82 12.55 12.72
CA ALA A 72 2.21 13.87 12.92
C ALA A 72 1.51 13.98 14.29
N ILE A 73 0.75 12.95 14.69
CA ILE A 73 0.09 12.89 15.99
C ILE A 73 1.12 12.92 17.12
N TYR A 74 2.19 12.13 17.02
CA TYR A 74 3.26 12.10 18.01
C TYR A 74 3.93 13.47 18.15
N GLN A 75 4.31 14.10 17.04
CA GLN A 75 4.92 15.44 17.05
C GLN A 75 4.00 16.50 17.65
N TYR A 76 2.69 16.40 17.42
CA TYR A 76 1.71 17.28 18.04
C TYR A 76 1.60 17.05 19.55
N ALA A 77 1.67 15.79 20.01
CA ALA A 77 1.51 15.43 21.41
C ALA A 77 2.72 15.80 22.30
N ILE A 78 3.93 15.89 21.72
CA ILE A 78 5.15 16.25 22.46
C ILE A 78 5.52 17.74 22.38
N ARG A 79 4.71 18.55 21.70
CA ARG A 79 4.88 20.00 21.60
C ARG A 79 4.28 20.72 22.80
#